data_AF-A0A0G1GQN8-F1
#
_entry.id   AF-A0A0G1GQN8-F1
#
_cell.length_a   1.000
_cell.length_b   1.000
_cell.length_c   1.000
_cell.angle_alpha   90.00
_cell.angle_beta   90.00
_cell.angle_gamma   90.00
#
_symmetry.space_group_name_H-M   'P 1'
#
loop_
_entity.id
_entity.type
_entity.pdbx_description
1 polymer ?
#
loop_
_entity_poly.entity_id
_entity_poly.type
_entity_poly.pdbx_seq_one_letter_code
_entity_poly.pdbx_strand_id
1 'polypeptide(L)'
;MCPKCGKPLGEITVTASGRKLQRCTGGSWNPDTKKTDGCPYVLWLPFEPKDLDEKCPKCGSPLQLSMTRFGKKMKKCSKGGWDKEKRLATGCDYIEWINGTTEPLDEECPECGAKLVLYTTASGKKMKKCSTSGWDKEKRLATGCTYVQWLKAGE
;
A
#
# COMPACT_ATOMS: atom_id res chain seq x y z
N MET A 1 -20.64 -6.13 17.23
CA MET A 1 -20.57 -7.58 17.51
C MET A 1 -19.78 -8.28 16.41
N CYS A 2 -19.05 -9.35 16.75
CA CYS A 2 -18.33 -10.18 15.77
C CYS A 2 -19.33 -11.04 14.98
N PRO A 3 -19.35 -10.97 13.64
CA PRO A 3 -20.28 -11.75 12.82
C PRO A 3 -19.93 -13.26 12.78
N LYS A 4 -18.74 -13.65 13.23
CA LYS A 4 -18.32 -15.07 13.25
C LYS A 4 -18.66 -15.81 14.54
N CYS A 5 -18.60 -15.15 15.69
CA CYS A 5 -18.77 -15.82 16.98
C CYS A 5 -19.68 -15.07 17.97
N GLY A 6 -20.32 -13.97 17.55
CA GLY A 6 -21.27 -13.21 18.37
C GLY A 6 -20.64 -12.37 19.50
N LYS A 7 -19.41 -12.64 19.91
CA LYS A 7 -18.68 -11.88 20.94
C LYS A 7 -18.46 -10.41 20.54
N PRO A 8 -18.27 -9.48 21.50
CA PRO A 8 -17.98 -8.08 21.18
C PRO A 8 -16.66 -7.94 20.40
N LEU A 9 -16.52 -6.79 19.74
CA LEU A 9 -15.24 -6.38 19.15
C LEU A 9 -14.49 -5.58 20.21
N GLY A 10 -13.16 -5.75 20.24
CA GLY A 10 -12.30 -4.96 21.10
C GLY A 10 -12.14 -3.52 20.63
N GLU A 11 -11.23 -2.81 21.28
CA GLU A 11 -10.93 -1.41 20.96
C GLU A 11 -10.33 -1.23 19.56
N ILE A 12 -10.42 0.01 19.08
CA ILE A 12 -9.84 0.39 17.79
C ILE A 12 -8.33 0.50 17.95
N THR A 13 -7.61 -0.34 17.22
CA THR A 13 -6.14 -0.29 17.14
C THR A 13 -5.68 0.27 15.81
N VAL A 14 -4.59 1.04 15.82
CA VAL A 14 -4.00 1.64 14.62
C VAL A 14 -2.74 0.89 14.24
N THR A 15 -2.63 0.46 12.98
CA THR A 15 -1.40 -0.17 12.46
C THR A 15 -0.32 0.88 12.22
N ALA A 16 0.94 0.45 12.07
CA ALA A 16 2.04 1.35 11.65
C ALA A 16 1.76 2.07 10.32
N SER A 17 0.91 1.49 9.46
CA SER A 17 0.46 2.11 8.20
C SER A 17 -0.70 3.10 8.36
N GLY A 18 -1.19 3.33 9.58
CA GLY A 18 -2.30 4.24 9.90
C GLY A 18 -3.69 3.63 9.72
N ARG A 19 -3.82 2.31 9.52
CA ARG A 19 -5.12 1.65 9.33
C ARG A 19 -5.74 1.33 10.69
N LYS A 20 -7.02 1.67 10.83
CA LYS A 20 -7.81 1.37 12.03
C LYS A 20 -8.47 -0.01 11.90
N LEU A 21 -8.37 -0.83 12.93
CA LEU A 21 -9.02 -2.15 12.98
C LEU A 21 -9.49 -2.50 14.39
N GLN A 22 -10.52 -3.35 14.48
CA GLN A 22 -10.98 -3.97 15.72
C GLN A 22 -10.85 -5.49 15.63
N ARG A 23 -10.26 -6.12 16.63
CA ARG A 23 -10.18 -7.59 16.73
C ARG A 23 -11.36 -8.12 17.53
N CYS A 24 -11.78 -9.35 17.27
CA CYS A 24 -12.76 -10.01 18.12
C CYS A 24 -12.17 -10.28 19.51
N THR A 25 -12.91 -9.99 20.58
CA THR A 25 -12.48 -10.29 21.96
C THR A 25 -12.38 -11.80 22.23
N GLY A 26 -13.02 -12.62 21.39
CA GLY A 26 -12.91 -14.07 21.43
C GLY A 26 -11.65 -14.64 20.77
N GLY A 27 -10.74 -13.81 20.28
CA GLY A 27 -9.47 -14.23 19.70
C GLY A 27 -8.30 -13.47 20.31
N SER A 28 -7.19 -14.18 20.54
CA SER A 28 -5.93 -13.59 21.01
C SER A 28 -4.80 -13.93 20.06
N TRP A 29 -3.94 -12.95 19.77
CA TRP A 29 -2.74 -13.19 18.95
C TRP A 29 -1.66 -13.83 19.81
N ASN A 30 -1.17 -14.98 19.38
CA ASN A 30 -0.07 -15.70 20.02
C ASN A 30 1.25 -15.36 19.29
N PRO A 31 2.18 -14.64 19.95
CA PRO A 31 3.43 -14.20 19.31
C PRO A 31 4.39 -15.35 18.97
N ASP A 32 4.39 -16.43 19.76
CA ASP A 32 5.30 -17.56 19.58
C ASP A 32 4.90 -18.38 18.35
N THR A 33 3.61 -18.66 18.19
CA THR A 33 3.09 -19.45 17.07
C THR A 33 2.74 -18.61 15.85
N LYS A 34 2.71 -17.28 15.99
CA LYS A 34 2.22 -16.32 14.98
C LYS A 34 0.83 -16.69 14.46
N LYS A 35 -0.03 -17.21 15.34
CA LYS A 35 -1.41 -17.59 15.05
C LYS A 35 -2.36 -16.88 16.00
N THR A 36 -3.63 -16.80 15.61
CA THR A 36 -4.68 -16.31 16.51
C THR A 36 -5.35 -17.50 17.16
N ASP A 37 -5.26 -17.59 18.49
CA ASP A 37 -6.00 -18.56 19.28
C ASP A 37 -7.42 -18.06 19.48
N GLY A 38 -8.43 -18.88 19.14
CA GLY A 38 -9.84 -18.50 19.19
C GLY A 38 -10.36 -17.91 17.87
N CYS A 39 -11.13 -16.82 17.93
CA CYS A 39 -11.78 -16.24 16.74
C CYS A 39 -10.85 -15.31 15.95
N PRO A 40 -10.44 -15.64 14.70
CA PRO A 40 -9.50 -14.83 13.91
C PRO A 40 -10.16 -13.62 13.23
N TYR A 41 -11.38 -13.24 13.64
CA TYR A 41 -12.11 -12.16 12.98
C TYR A 41 -11.48 -10.80 13.29
N VAL A 42 -11.27 -10.02 12.23
CA VAL A 42 -10.80 -8.64 12.29
C VAL A 42 -11.73 -7.77 11.44
N LEU A 43 -12.28 -6.73 12.06
CA LEU A 43 -13.01 -5.67 11.37
C LEU A 43 -12.03 -4.57 10.98
N TRP A 44 -11.88 -4.35 9.67
CA TRP A 44 -11.11 -3.21 9.15
C TRP A 44 -12.05 -2.02 8.98
N LEU A 45 -11.71 -0.90 9.64
CA LEU A 45 -12.46 0.34 9.50
C LEU A 45 -12.03 1.07 8.21
N PRO A 46 -12.95 1.82 7.57
CA PRO A 46 -12.60 2.61 6.40
C PRO A 46 -11.52 3.63 6.74
N PHE A 47 -10.62 3.88 5.78
CA PHE A 47 -9.63 4.94 5.90
C PHE A 47 -10.28 6.28 5.57
N GLU A 48 -10.21 7.23 6.50
CA GLU A 48 -10.68 8.59 6.30
C GLU A 48 -9.65 9.36 5.46
N PRO A 49 -10.01 9.89 4.28
CA PRO A 49 -9.11 10.70 3.47
C PRO A 49 -8.61 11.91 4.27
N LYS A 50 -7.32 12.24 4.13
CA LYS A 50 -6.71 13.41 4.73
C LYS A 50 -6.47 14.48 3.67
N ASP A 51 -6.95 15.69 3.87
CA ASP A 51 -6.68 16.82 2.97
C ASP A 51 -5.17 17.13 2.92
N LEU A 52 -4.71 17.51 1.75
CA LEU A 52 -3.35 17.96 1.44
C LEU A 52 -3.40 19.42 0.98
N ASP A 53 -2.31 20.14 1.20
CA ASP A 53 -2.17 21.55 0.77
C ASP A 53 -2.03 21.69 -0.76
N GLU A 54 -1.72 20.58 -1.45
CA GLU A 54 -1.56 20.54 -2.90
C GLU A 54 -2.91 20.64 -3.62
N LYS A 55 -2.95 21.41 -4.71
CA LYS A 55 -4.15 21.58 -5.54
C LYS A 55 -4.17 20.58 -6.70
N CYS A 56 -5.37 20.12 -7.04
CA CYS A 56 -5.60 19.26 -8.18
C CYS A 56 -5.25 20.00 -9.49
N PRO A 57 -4.38 19.43 -10.36
CA PRO A 57 -3.97 20.09 -11.59
C PRO A 57 -5.11 20.18 -12.63
N LYS A 58 -6.18 19.39 -12.49
CA LYS A 58 -7.34 19.43 -13.41
C LYS A 58 -8.39 20.48 -13.02
N CYS A 59 -8.60 20.74 -11.72
CA CYS A 59 -9.74 21.56 -11.28
C CYS A 59 -9.43 22.54 -10.13
N GLY A 60 -8.17 22.64 -9.69
CA GLY A 60 -7.72 23.58 -8.64
C GLY A 60 -8.23 23.29 -7.23
N SER A 61 -9.06 22.27 -7.04
CA SER A 61 -9.59 21.87 -5.72
C SER A 61 -8.53 21.10 -4.92
N PRO A 62 -8.57 21.07 -3.58
CA PRO A 62 -7.52 20.43 -2.78
C PRO A 62 -7.42 18.92 -3.07
N LEU A 63 -6.21 18.38 -3.03
CA LEU A 63 -5.97 16.94 -3.08
C LEU A 63 -6.17 16.32 -1.71
N GLN A 64 -6.53 15.04 -1.72
CA GLN A 64 -6.71 14.23 -0.54
C GLN A 64 -5.84 12.99 -0.63
N LEU A 65 -5.09 12.72 0.44
CA LEU A 65 -4.44 11.44 0.65
C LEU A 65 -5.51 10.40 0.99
N SER A 66 -5.64 9.39 0.14
CA SER A 66 -6.53 8.26 0.34
C SER A 66 -5.77 6.94 0.20
N MET A 67 -6.41 5.86 0.60
CA MET A 67 -5.83 4.52 0.56
C MET A 67 -6.87 3.51 0.13
N THR A 68 -6.47 2.57 -0.74
CA THR A 68 -7.34 1.46 -1.14
C THR A 68 -7.52 0.45 0.00
N ARG A 69 -8.51 -0.45 -0.12
CA ARG A 69 -8.70 -1.61 0.79
C ARG A 69 -7.44 -2.45 1.00
N PHE A 70 -6.55 -2.46 0.00
CA PHE A 70 -5.31 -3.23 -0.01
C PHE A 70 -4.10 -2.45 0.50
N GLY A 71 -4.30 -1.22 0.99
CA GLY A 71 -3.23 -0.44 1.59
C GLY A 71 -2.42 0.42 0.61
N LYS A 72 -2.75 0.42 -0.70
CA LYS A 72 -2.10 1.31 -1.68
C LYS A 72 -2.54 2.76 -1.47
N LYS A 73 -1.59 3.66 -1.27
CA LYS A 73 -1.82 5.09 -1.08
C LYS A 73 -1.92 5.82 -2.43
N MET A 74 -2.79 6.82 -2.49
CA MET A 74 -2.98 7.67 -3.67
C MET A 74 -3.37 9.07 -3.23
N LYS A 75 -3.01 10.07 -4.03
CA LYS A 75 -3.62 11.39 -3.96
C LYS A 75 -4.79 11.40 -4.92
N LYS A 76 -5.98 11.79 -4.44
CA LYS A 76 -7.15 11.97 -5.30
C LYS A 76 -7.70 13.38 -5.16
N CYS A 77 -8.43 13.86 -6.15
CA CYS A 77 -9.16 15.11 -5.99
C CYS A 77 -10.24 14.99 -4.91
N SER A 78 -10.38 16.02 -4.06
CA SER A 78 -11.49 16.15 -3.09
C SER A 78 -12.87 16.13 -3.74
N LYS A 79 -13.01 16.66 -4.97
CA LYS A 79 -14.23 16.61 -5.77
C LYS A 79 -14.43 15.28 -6.51
N GLY A 80 -13.53 14.32 -6.34
CA GLY A 80 -13.60 13.00 -6.98
C GLY A 80 -14.39 11.99 -6.15
N GLY A 81 -15.41 11.41 -6.77
CA GLY A 81 -16.33 10.44 -6.18
C GLY A 81 -16.47 9.17 -7.02
N TRP A 82 -17.08 8.15 -6.40
CA TRP A 82 -17.48 6.91 -7.07
C TRP A 82 -18.95 6.66 -6.76
N ASP A 83 -19.80 6.69 -7.78
CA ASP A 83 -21.19 6.28 -7.67
C ASP A 83 -21.26 4.75 -7.70
N LYS A 84 -21.62 4.14 -6.57
CA LYS A 84 -21.66 2.67 -6.43
C LYS A 84 -22.78 2.03 -7.24
N GLU A 85 -23.90 2.72 -7.42
CA GLU A 85 -25.07 2.21 -8.14
C GLU A 85 -24.79 2.21 -9.64
N LYS A 86 -24.30 3.34 -10.16
CA LYS A 86 -23.99 3.51 -11.58
C LYS A 86 -22.64 2.93 -11.97
N ARG A 87 -21.77 2.63 -11.00
CA ARG A 87 -20.37 2.18 -11.19
C ARG A 87 -19.58 3.15 -12.08
N LEU A 88 -19.78 4.45 -11.85
CA LEU A 88 -19.13 5.52 -12.60
C LEU A 88 -18.37 6.45 -11.67
N ALA A 89 -17.25 6.96 -12.16
CA ALA A 89 -16.54 8.05 -11.51
C ALA A 89 -17.38 9.32 -11.61
N THR A 90 -17.54 10.02 -10.50
CA THR A 90 -18.27 11.29 -10.42
C THR A 90 -17.32 12.42 -10.06
N GLY A 91 -17.56 13.60 -10.64
CA GLY A 91 -16.71 14.78 -10.41
C GLY A 91 -15.33 14.68 -11.07
N CYS A 92 -14.28 15.06 -10.36
CA CYS A 92 -12.92 15.06 -10.90
C CYS A 92 -12.27 13.67 -10.77
N ASP A 93 -11.83 13.12 -11.90
CA ASP A 93 -11.20 11.79 -12.04
C ASP A 93 -9.69 11.77 -11.72
N TYR A 94 -9.13 12.88 -11.25
CA TYR A 94 -7.70 12.97 -10.98
C TYR A 94 -7.28 12.05 -9.83
N ILE A 95 -6.39 11.11 -10.14
CA ILE A 95 -5.77 10.17 -9.21
C ILE A 95 -4.28 10.08 -9.54
N GLU A 96 -3.45 10.27 -8.52
CA GLU A 96 -2.01 10.07 -8.58
C GLU A 96 -1.62 8.97 -7.58
N TRP A 97 -0.98 7.90 -8.08
CA TRP A 97 -0.53 6.80 -7.23
C TRP A 97 0.81 7.14 -6.59
N ILE A 98 0.89 6.96 -5.28
CA ILE A 98 2.16 7.12 -4.55
C ILE A 98 2.93 5.81 -4.71
N ASN A 99 3.86 5.79 -5.67
CA ASN A 99 4.74 4.68 -5.97
C ASN A 99 6.09 4.81 -5.24
N GLY A 100 6.94 3.79 -5.35
CA GLY A 100 8.31 3.88 -4.87
C GLY A 100 9.21 4.73 -5.74
N THR A 101 10.29 5.25 -5.18
CA THR A 101 11.33 6.00 -5.88
C THR A 101 12.48 5.09 -6.30
N THR A 102 13.18 5.45 -7.38
CA THR A 102 14.35 4.71 -7.87
C THR A 102 15.51 5.68 -7.99
N GLU A 103 16.67 5.32 -7.44
CA GLU A 103 17.91 6.08 -7.50
C GLU A 103 19.00 5.23 -8.16
N PRO A 104 19.79 5.77 -9.09
CA PRO A 104 20.89 5.02 -9.70
C PRO A 104 22.00 4.73 -8.68
N LEU A 105 22.61 3.55 -8.77
CA LEU A 105 23.82 3.19 -8.03
C LEU A 105 24.97 2.93 -9.01
N ASP A 106 26.21 3.08 -8.55
CA ASP A 106 27.40 2.75 -9.33
C ASP A 106 27.85 1.28 -9.16
N GLU A 107 27.13 0.50 -8.36
CA GLU A 107 27.36 -0.93 -8.20
C GLU A 107 26.86 -1.73 -9.41
N GLU A 108 27.59 -2.78 -9.78
CA GLU A 108 27.23 -3.68 -10.87
C GLU A 108 26.39 -4.87 -10.38
N CYS A 109 25.47 -5.32 -11.23
CA CYS A 109 24.62 -6.47 -10.96
C CYS A 109 25.43 -7.77 -11.07
N PRO A 110 25.43 -8.63 -10.04
CA PRO A 110 26.23 -9.86 -10.05
C PRO A 110 25.75 -10.90 -11.08
N GLU A 111 24.52 -10.78 -11.60
CA GLU A 111 23.98 -11.73 -12.59
C GLU A 111 24.21 -11.30 -14.04
N CYS A 112 24.31 -10.00 -14.34
CA CYS A 112 24.37 -9.51 -15.72
C CYS A 112 25.34 -8.35 -15.98
N GLY A 113 26.05 -7.86 -14.96
CA GLY A 113 27.01 -6.75 -15.06
C GLY A 113 26.42 -5.36 -15.27
N ALA A 114 25.10 -5.23 -15.50
CA ALA A 114 24.46 -3.93 -15.62
C ALA A 114 24.40 -3.18 -14.27
N LYS A 115 24.30 -1.84 -14.29
CA LYS A 115 24.21 -1.03 -13.06
C LYS A 115 23.00 -1.43 -12.19
N LEU A 116 23.16 -1.38 -10.87
CA LEU A 116 22.09 -1.53 -9.90
C LEU A 116 21.35 -0.19 -9.70
N VAL A 117 20.12 -0.29 -9.21
CA VAL A 117 19.34 0.86 -8.74
C VAL A 117 18.82 0.59 -7.34
N LEU A 118 18.83 1.62 -6.50
CA LEU A 118 18.19 1.62 -5.20
C LEU A 118 16.71 1.97 -5.37
N TYR A 119 15.84 1.00 -5.12
CA TYR A 119 14.41 1.20 -5.12
C TYR A 119 13.87 1.32 -3.69
N THR A 120 13.23 2.44 -3.39
CA THR A 120 12.54 2.66 -2.11
C THR A 120 11.05 2.50 -2.33
N THR A 121 10.44 1.49 -1.73
CA THR A 121 8.99 1.25 -1.78
C THR A 121 8.20 2.40 -1.13
N ALA A 122 6.91 2.55 -1.47
CA ALA A 122 6.02 3.50 -0.81
C ALA A 122 5.86 3.27 0.72
N SER A 123 6.26 2.10 1.22
CA SER A 123 6.34 1.78 2.65
C SER A 123 7.68 2.10 3.30
N GLY A 124 8.65 2.65 2.56
CA GLY A 124 10.00 2.98 3.03
C GLY A 124 11.00 1.83 3.01
N LYS A 125 10.59 0.59 2.69
CA LYS A 125 11.53 -0.52 2.51
C LYS A 125 12.39 -0.28 1.27
N LYS A 126 13.70 -0.49 1.40
CA LYS A 126 14.68 -0.33 0.32
C LYS A 126 15.11 -1.69 -0.23
N MET A 127 15.39 -1.73 -1.52
CA MET A 127 16.00 -2.88 -2.19
C MET A 127 16.91 -2.41 -3.31
N LYS A 128 18.01 -3.12 -3.54
CA LYS A 128 18.80 -2.99 -4.77
C LYS A 128 18.20 -3.93 -5.81
N LYS A 129 17.95 -3.43 -7.01
CA LYS A 129 17.49 -4.26 -8.13
C LYS A 129 18.31 -3.95 -9.38
N CYS A 130 18.37 -4.87 -10.32
CA CYS A 130 19.02 -4.60 -11.59
C CYS A 130 18.32 -3.45 -12.34
N SER A 131 19.07 -2.54 -12.94
CA SER A 131 18.52 -1.48 -13.80
C SER A 131 17.72 -2.04 -15.00
N THR A 132 18.07 -3.23 -15.48
CA THR A 132 17.37 -3.91 -16.57
C THR A 132 16.12 -4.66 -16.13
N SER A 133 15.83 -4.71 -14.82
CA SER A 133 14.66 -5.39 -14.29
C SER A 133 13.36 -4.67 -14.71
N GLY A 134 12.48 -5.40 -15.38
CA GLY A 134 11.21 -4.89 -15.89
C GLY A 134 10.06 -5.89 -15.74
N TRP A 135 8.86 -5.39 -15.97
CA TRP A 135 7.63 -6.19 -16.03
C TRP A 135 6.89 -5.88 -17.32
N ASP A 136 6.78 -6.87 -18.20
CA ASP A 136 5.94 -6.78 -19.37
C ASP A 136 4.48 -6.99 -18.94
N LYS A 137 3.69 -5.92 -18.99
CA LYS A 137 2.28 -5.95 -18.55
C LYS A 137 1.40 -6.79 -19.48
N GLU A 138 1.73 -6.88 -20.76
CA GLU A 138 0.93 -7.59 -21.75
C GLU A 138 1.16 -9.09 -21.63
N LYS A 139 2.43 -9.50 -21.60
CA LYS A 139 2.83 -10.91 -21.47
C LYS A 139 2.75 -11.42 -20.04
N ARG A 140 2.65 -10.51 -19.05
CA ARG A 140 2.68 -10.79 -17.61
C ARG A 140 3.91 -11.60 -17.21
N LEU A 141 5.07 -11.22 -17.75
CA LEU A 141 6.34 -11.87 -17.50
C LEU A 141 7.36 -10.83 -17.02
N ALA A 142 8.26 -11.28 -16.15
CA ALA A 142 9.46 -10.52 -15.81
C ALA A 142 10.36 -10.42 -17.05
N THR A 143 10.87 -9.23 -17.31
CA THR A 143 11.80 -8.97 -18.41
C THR A 143 13.13 -8.48 -17.86
N GLY A 144 14.22 -8.85 -18.54
CA GLY A 144 15.57 -8.50 -18.13
C GLY A 144 16.06 -9.32 -16.94
N CYS A 145 17.04 -8.79 -16.22
CA CYS A 145 17.63 -9.47 -15.07
C CYS A 145 16.69 -9.39 -13.86
N THR A 146 16.48 -10.53 -13.19
CA THR A 146 15.57 -10.68 -12.05
C THR A 146 16.24 -10.44 -10.70
N TYR A 147 17.52 -10.05 -10.69
CA TYR A 147 18.27 -9.78 -9.47
C TYR A 147 17.59 -8.72 -8.59
N VAL A 148 17.30 -9.11 -7.35
CA VAL A 148 16.75 -8.25 -6.29
C VAL A 148 17.39 -8.61 -4.96
N GLN A 149 17.90 -7.61 -4.25
CA GLN A 149 18.45 -7.71 -2.92
C GLN A 149 17.72 -6.74 -1.98
N TRP A 150 17.03 -7.28 -0.97
CA TRP A 150 16.39 -6.46 0.06
C TRP A 150 17.40 -5.97 1.09
N LEU A 151 17.34 -4.68 1.43
CA LEU A 151 18.14 -4.09 2.51
C LEU A 151 17.36 -4.18 3.83
N LYS A 152 18.05 -4.45 4.93
CA LYS A 152 17.42 -4.49 6.27
C LYS A 152 17.06 -3.08 6.71
N ALA A 153 16.07 -2.97 7.59
CA ALA A 153 15.69 -1.68 8.16
C ALA A 153 16.85 -1.14 9.03
N GLY A 154 17.55 -0.11 8.54
CA GLY A 154 18.70 0.51 9.21
C GLY A 154 20.02 0.47 8.42
N GLU A 155 20.07 -0.25 7.30
CA GLU A 155 21.15 -0.19 6.29
C GLU A 155 20.84 0.79 5.15
#